data_AF-A0A534XRF2-F1
#
_entry.id   AF-A0A534XRF2-F1
#
_cell.length_a   1.000
_cell.length_b   1.000
_cell.length_c   1.000
_cell.angle_alpha   90.00
_cell.angle_beta   90.00
_cell.angle_gamma   90.00
#
_symmetry.space_group_name_H-M   'P 1'
#
loop_
_entity.id
_entity.type
_entity.pdbx_description
1 polymer ?
#
loop_
_entity_poly.entity_id
_entity_poly.type
_entity_poly.pdbx_seq_one_letter_code
_entity_poly.pdbx_strand_id
1 'polypeptide(L)'
;MFRVAAAAPLAVLLACAHASATPPGPRALPLSRQIAMREGWLEKRHALLLEMMRRHRIAMWIVVNEEFHDDPVTQYVAPPRPYAGGRDFFVFADAGARGLERYAITGYAEDNLVRFFQSPEEFRKVKEGIQAVVARHDPSTIGLSIEPKDYRPSRGVTRSLTKASYEFLADALGPRMEARFVPAGPLIEEYLDTRLPEEREAYAELCAATEELTRRALSNQVIVPGRTTVGEVRRFLYDRLAELGYGTWFQPDMRVQRKGSAGQLSRGLMNAMKARSAESVAQGRVPFAAQIYSHPLGNQGHGLGPSIDFRAASRNDPPRPLRLGSYVAVELNTKAAVPEWGGQEAFAMEEDPAELTSDGYRFFRPRQTEYYLIK
;
A
#
# COMPACT_ATOMS: atom_id res chain seq x y z
N MET A 1 5.11 -19.26 85.36
CA MET A 1 5.07 -17.93 84.72
C MET A 1 6.10 -17.92 83.59
N PHE A 2 5.66 -18.17 82.36
CA PHE A 2 6.52 -18.16 81.18
C PHE A 2 6.60 -16.74 80.60
N ARG A 3 7.83 -16.20 80.47
CA ARG A 3 8.10 -14.95 79.76
C ARG A 3 8.27 -15.24 78.27
N VAL A 4 7.41 -14.65 77.45
CA VAL A 4 7.52 -14.64 75.98
C VAL A 4 8.35 -13.41 75.59
N ALA A 5 9.48 -13.64 74.92
CA ALA A 5 10.28 -12.59 74.29
C ALA A 5 9.70 -12.27 72.91
N ALA A 6 9.40 -11.00 72.64
CA ALA A 6 8.91 -10.52 71.36
C ALA A 6 10.09 -10.35 70.38
N ALA A 7 10.04 -11.05 69.24
CA ALA A 7 10.93 -10.84 68.11
C ALA A 7 10.32 -9.77 67.19
N ALA A 8 11.08 -8.73 66.85
CA ALA A 8 10.69 -7.71 65.88
C ALA A 8 10.85 -8.24 64.43
N PRO A 9 9.91 -7.99 63.51
CA PRO A 9 10.05 -8.42 62.13
C PRO A 9 10.93 -7.42 61.36
N LEU A 10 11.96 -7.96 60.69
CA LEU A 10 12.79 -7.25 59.73
C LEU A 10 11.96 -7.07 58.43
N ALA A 11 11.49 -5.85 58.16
CA ALA A 11 10.78 -5.54 56.93
C ALA A 11 11.76 -5.47 55.75
N VAL A 12 11.75 -6.49 54.89
CA VAL A 12 12.44 -6.47 53.60
C VAL A 12 11.62 -5.60 52.65
N LEU A 13 12.08 -4.38 52.39
CA LEU A 13 11.55 -3.52 51.33
C LEU A 13 12.01 -4.09 49.97
N LEU A 14 11.18 -4.96 49.36
CA LEU A 14 11.28 -5.26 47.94
C LEU A 14 10.89 -3.99 47.17
N ALA A 15 11.89 -3.25 46.68
CA ALA A 15 11.67 -2.24 45.66
C ALA A 15 11.31 -2.95 44.35
N CYS A 16 10.01 -3.18 44.12
CA CYS A 16 9.50 -3.56 42.81
C CYS A 16 9.80 -2.41 41.84
N ALA A 17 10.88 -2.53 41.09
CA ALA A 17 11.12 -1.72 39.91
C ALA A 17 9.94 -1.94 38.96
N HIS A 18 8.99 -1.02 39.00
CA HIS A 18 7.95 -0.93 38.00
C HIS A 18 8.66 -0.54 36.70
N ALA A 19 9.06 -1.53 35.90
CA ALA A 19 9.31 -1.31 34.50
C ALA A 19 8.06 -0.63 33.96
N SER A 20 8.13 0.68 33.73
CA SER A 20 7.04 1.43 33.12
C SER A 20 6.76 0.75 31.80
N ALA A 21 5.64 0.03 31.73
CA ALA A 21 5.19 -0.57 30.49
C ALA A 21 4.96 0.59 29.53
N THR A 22 5.87 0.78 28.57
CA THR A 22 5.67 1.74 27.50
C THR A 22 4.30 1.46 26.91
N PRO A 23 3.39 2.44 26.85
CA PRO A 23 2.06 2.22 26.33
C PRO A 23 2.17 1.55 24.95
N PRO A 24 1.31 0.57 24.63
CA PRO A 24 1.30 0.02 23.29
C PRO A 24 1.05 1.17 22.31
N GLY A 25 1.80 1.20 21.22
CA GLY A 25 1.62 2.20 20.17
C GLY A 25 0.23 2.21 19.56
N PRO A 26 -0.04 3.13 18.62
CA PRO A 26 -1.36 3.28 18.01
C PRO A 26 -1.85 1.93 17.49
N ARG A 27 -3.01 1.48 17.99
CA ARG A 27 -3.61 0.21 17.57
C ARG A 27 -4.51 0.43 16.36
N ALA A 28 -4.55 -0.53 15.45
CA ALA A 28 -5.54 -0.53 14.38
C ALA A 28 -6.95 -0.47 14.96
N LEU A 29 -7.82 0.28 14.29
CA LEU A 29 -9.24 0.30 14.61
C LEU A 29 -9.82 -1.12 14.59
N PRO A 30 -10.83 -1.45 15.42
CA PRO A 30 -11.57 -2.70 15.27
C PRO A 30 -12.12 -2.86 13.84
N LEU A 31 -12.16 -4.09 13.33
CA LEU A 31 -12.55 -4.35 11.94
C LEU A 31 -13.90 -3.73 11.56
N SER A 32 -14.90 -3.76 12.45
CA SER A 32 -16.21 -3.13 12.23
C SER A 32 -16.12 -1.61 12.01
N ARG A 33 -15.19 -0.93 12.70
CA ARG A 33 -14.92 0.50 12.52
C ARG A 33 -14.15 0.76 11.23
N GLN A 34 -13.22 -0.13 10.86
CA GLN A 34 -12.55 -0.06 9.57
C GLN A 34 -13.54 -0.22 8.41
N ILE A 35 -14.49 -1.16 8.51
CA ILE A 35 -15.55 -1.38 7.52
C ILE A 35 -16.39 -0.11 7.36
N ALA A 36 -16.92 0.44 8.45
CA ALA A 36 -17.74 1.66 8.41
C ALA A 36 -17.00 2.85 7.78
N MET A 37 -15.72 3.04 8.14
CA MET A 37 -14.87 4.09 7.57
C MET A 37 -14.68 3.89 6.06
N ARG A 38 -14.35 2.67 5.62
CA ARG A 38 -14.12 2.33 4.21
C ARG A 38 -15.39 2.39 3.38
N GLU A 39 -16.55 2.06 3.94
CA GLU A 39 -17.85 2.26 3.27
C GLU A 39 -18.15 3.75 3.02
N GLY A 40 -17.81 4.62 3.97
CA GLY A 40 -17.91 6.08 3.78
C GLY A 40 -16.97 6.59 2.68
N TRP A 41 -15.76 6.03 2.57
CA TRP A 41 -14.85 6.32 1.46
C TRP A 41 -15.36 5.78 0.12
N LEU A 42 -15.95 4.58 0.12
CA LEU A 42 -16.47 3.95 -1.09
C LEU A 42 -17.55 4.80 -1.76
N GLU A 43 -18.45 5.39 -0.98
CA GLU A 43 -19.47 6.32 -1.48
C GLU A 43 -18.84 7.52 -2.23
N LYS A 44 -17.82 8.14 -1.63
CA LYS A 44 -17.07 9.25 -2.24
C LYS A 44 -16.30 8.81 -3.48
N ARG A 45 -15.68 7.63 -3.46
CA ARG A 45 -14.97 7.08 -4.63
C ARG A 45 -15.92 6.83 -5.80
N HIS A 46 -17.10 6.28 -5.55
CA HIS A 46 -18.12 6.10 -6.60
C HIS A 46 -18.57 7.44 -7.21
N ALA A 47 -18.66 8.51 -6.43
CA ALA A 47 -19.02 9.84 -6.93
C ALA A 47 -17.99 10.42 -7.93
N LEU A 48 -16.71 10.02 -7.83
CA LEU A 48 -15.65 10.46 -8.74
C LEU A 48 -15.54 9.61 -10.01
N LEU A 49 -16.05 8.38 -9.98
CA LEU A 49 -15.72 7.34 -10.96
C LEU A 49 -16.25 7.67 -12.37
N LEU A 50 -17.45 8.24 -12.50
CA LEU A 50 -18.05 8.52 -13.81
C LEU A 50 -17.17 9.45 -14.66
N GLU A 51 -16.69 10.54 -14.06
CA GLU A 51 -15.85 11.50 -14.77
C GLU A 51 -14.47 10.92 -15.11
N MET A 52 -13.93 10.03 -14.27
CA MET A 52 -12.73 9.26 -14.60
C MET A 52 -12.97 8.33 -15.80
N MET A 53 -14.05 7.56 -15.79
CA MET A 53 -14.44 6.68 -16.90
C MET A 53 -14.56 7.45 -18.21
N ARG A 54 -15.21 8.62 -18.20
CA ARG A 54 -15.32 9.51 -19.36
C ARG A 54 -13.98 10.01 -19.87
N ARG A 55 -13.08 10.47 -18.98
CA ARG A 55 -11.70 10.87 -19.35
C ARG A 55 -10.94 9.75 -20.05
N HIS A 56 -11.12 8.50 -19.59
CA HIS A 56 -10.50 7.31 -20.18
C HIS A 56 -11.29 6.69 -21.35
N ARG A 57 -12.42 7.29 -21.76
CA ARG A 57 -13.29 6.80 -22.84
C ARG A 57 -13.80 5.37 -22.60
N ILE A 58 -14.11 5.05 -21.34
CA ILE A 58 -14.67 3.77 -20.92
C ILE A 58 -16.16 3.97 -20.63
N ALA A 59 -17.04 3.46 -21.48
CA ALA A 59 -18.49 3.58 -21.30
C ALA A 59 -19.03 2.61 -20.23
N MET A 60 -18.39 1.45 -20.10
CA MET A 60 -18.66 0.48 -19.04
C MET A 60 -17.35 -0.06 -18.50
N TRP A 61 -17.19 -0.15 -17.18
CA TRP A 61 -16.05 -0.79 -16.53
C TRP A 61 -16.52 -2.03 -15.78
N ILE A 62 -15.85 -3.16 -16.02
CA ILE A 62 -16.15 -4.44 -15.36
C ILE A 62 -14.92 -4.86 -14.56
N VAL A 63 -15.10 -5.03 -13.24
CA VAL A 63 -14.14 -5.66 -12.34
C VAL A 63 -14.61 -7.08 -12.03
N VAL A 64 -13.70 -8.05 -12.08
CA VAL A 64 -14.01 -9.47 -11.89
C VAL A 64 -13.25 -9.99 -10.70
N ASN A 65 -13.94 -10.42 -9.64
CA ASN A 65 -13.33 -11.13 -8.51
C ASN A 65 -13.57 -12.64 -8.68
N GLU A 66 -12.57 -13.46 -8.40
CA GLU A 66 -12.67 -14.92 -8.51
C GLU A 66 -12.33 -15.59 -7.18
N GLU A 67 -13.02 -16.68 -6.87
CA GLU A 67 -12.72 -17.51 -5.69
C GLU A 67 -11.24 -17.95 -5.71
N PHE A 68 -10.51 -17.69 -4.62
CA PHE A 68 -9.06 -17.92 -4.48
C PHE A 68 -8.15 -17.08 -5.39
N HIS A 69 -8.71 -16.15 -6.18
CA HIS A 69 -7.97 -15.17 -6.98
C HIS A 69 -8.68 -13.82 -6.89
N ASP A 70 -8.61 -13.22 -5.70
CA ASP A 70 -9.20 -11.90 -5.46
C ASP A 70 -8.58 -10.87 -6.40
N ASP A 71 -9.44 -10.11 -7.08
CA ASP A 71 -8.97 -8.97 -7.85
C ASP A 71 -8.55 -7.86 -6.87
N PRO A 72 -7.31 -7.36 -6.98
CA PRO A 72 -6.76 -6.38 -6.05
C PRO A 72 -7.51 -5.03 -6.06
N VAL A 73 -8.32 -4.75 -7.07
CA VAL A 73 -9.16 -3.55 -7.18
C VAL A 73 -10.48 -3.72 -6.41
N THR A 74 -11.02 -4.94 -6.31
CA THR A 74 -12.34 -5.24 -5.68
C THR A 74 -12.53 -4.54 -4.34
N GLN A 75 -11.53 -4.62 -3.46
CA GLN A 75 -11.56 -4.05 -2.11
C GLN A 75 -11.65 -2.50 -2.05
N TYR A 76 -11.51 -1.82 -3.19
CA TYR A 76 -11.60 -0.36 -3.33
C TYR A 76 -12.82 0.09 -4.12
N VAL A 77 -13.48 -0.81 -4.84
CA VAL A 77 -14.68 -0.53 -5.65
C VAL A 77 -15.93 -1.20 -5.09
N ALA A 78 -15.80 -2.10 -4.13
CA ALA A 78 -16.91 -2.80 -3.50
C ALA A 78 -16.81 -2.73 -1.96
N PRO A 79 -17.92 -2.98 -1.23
CA PRO A 79 -17.90 -3.02 0.23
C PRO A 79 -16.79 -3.93 0.78
N PRO A 80 -16.17 -3.55 1.91
CA PRO A 80 -15.00 -4.25 2.46
C PRO A 80 -15.40 -5.55 3.18
N ARG A 81 -15.80 -6.55 2.41
CA ARG A 81 -16.19 -7.90 2.84
C ARG A 81 -15.46 -8.97 2.01
N PRO A 82 -15.45 -10.22 2.48
CA PRO A 82 -15.06 -11.34 1.63
C PRO A 82 -15.99 -11.51 0.43
N TYR A 83 -15.40 -11.81 -0.72
CA TYR A 83 -16.07 -12.23 -1.94
C TYR A 83 -15.52 -13.61 -2.31
N ALA A 84 -16.40 -14.57 -2.52
CA ALA A 84 -16.04 -15.98 -2.71
C ALA A 84 -16.90 -16.64 -3.80
N GLY A 85 -17.53 -15.85 -4.67
CA GLY A 85 -18.18 -16.38 -5.85
C GLY A 85 -17.14 -16.87 -6.86
N GLY A 86 -17.50 -17.88 -7.65
CA GLY A 86 -16.63 -18.36 -8.73
C GLY A 86 -16.23 -17.24 -9.69
N ARG A 87 -17.19 -16.34 -10.02
CA ARG A 87 -16.96 -15.02 -10.61
C ARG A 87 -17.99 -14.04 -10.07
N ASP A 88 -17.53 -13.07 -9.30
CA ASP A 88 -18.33 -11.92 -8.87
C ASP A 88 -17.97 -10.73 -9.78
N PHE A 89 -18.97 -10.14 -10.45
CA PHE A 89 -18.76 -8.97 -11.31
C PHE A 89 -19.23 -7.69 -10.63
N PHE A 90 -18.39 -6.66 -10.62
CA PHE A 90 -18.77 -5.29 -10.27
C PHE A 90 -18.74 -4.45 -11.54
N VAL A 91 -19.92 -3.99 -11.97
CA VAL A 91 -20.11 -3.31 -13.24
C VAL A 91 -20.51 -1.86 -13.00
N PHE A 92 -19.79 -0.96 -13.64
CA PHE A 92 -20.02 0.48 -13.61
C PHE A 92 -20.35 0.93 -15.03
N ALA A 93 -21.51 1.57 -15.23
CA ALA A 93 -21.98 1.99 -16.56
C ALA A 93 -22.28 3.49 -16.59
N ASP A 94 -21.77 4.18 -17.61
CA ASP A 94 -22.15 5.56 -17.92
C ASP A 94 -23.54 5.56 -18.56
N ALA A 95 -24.56 5.95 -17.79
CA ALA A 95 -25.94 6.06 -18.26
C ALA A 95 -26.27 7.47 -18.81
N GLY A 96 -25.26 8.22 -19.24
CA GLY A 96 -25.38 9.56 -19.79
C GLY A 96 -25.89 10.55 -18.75
N ALA A 97 -27.03 11.18 -19.03
CA ALA A 97 -27.66 12.14 -18.13
C ALA A 97 -28.15 11.53 -16.81
N ARG A 98 -28.36 10.20 -16.75
CA ARG A 98 -28.74 9.51 -15.51
C ARG A 98 -27.57 9.27 -14.56
N GLY A 99 -26.34 9.53 -14.99
CA GLY A 99 -25.14 9.36 -14.19
C GLY A 99 -24.60 7.93 -14.19
N LEU A 100 -23.99 7.53 -13.07
CA LEU A 100 -23.34 6.24 -12.92
C LEU A 100 -24.32 5.17 -12.43
N GLU A 101 -24.64 4.18 -13.28
CA GLU A 101 -25.34 2.97 -12.85
C GLU A 101 -24.31 1.92 -12.37
N ARG A 102 -24.61 1.24 -11.26
CA ARG A 102 -23.71 0.32 -10.54
C ARG A 102 -24.42 -1.00 -10.33
N TYR A 103 -23.81 -2.10 -10.77
CA TYR A 103 -24.33 -3.45 -10.62
C TYR A 103 -23.32 -4.37 -9.96
N ALA A 104 -23.81 -5.27 -9.12
CA ALA A 104 -23.03 -6.37 -8.59
C ALA A 104 -23.71 -7.67 -9.00
N ILE A 105 -23.03 -8.50 -9.79
CA ILE A 105 -23.52 -9.82 -10.21
C ILE A 105 -22.73 -10.83 -9.38
N THR A 106 -23.29 -11.17 -8.23
CA THR A 106 -22.66 -12.03 -7.23
C THR A 106 -23.58 -13.20 -6.87
N GLY A 107 -23.02 -14.26 -6.29
CA GLY A 107 -23.81 -15.38 -5.78
C GLY A 107 -24.74 -15.00 -4.60
N TYR A 108 -24.39 -13.96 -3.85
CA TYR A 108 -25.10 -13.50 -2.66
C TYR A 108 -25.18 -11.97 -2.64
N ALA A 109 -26.39 -11.43 -2.44
CA ALA A 109 -26.67 -10.00 -2.36
C ALA A 109 -27.24 -9.66 -0.97
N GLU A 110 -26.35 -9.34 -0.04
CA GLU A 110 -26.71 -8.90 1.32
C GLU A 110 -26.93 -7.38 1.38
N ASP A 111 -27.56 -6.91 2.46
CA ASP A 111 -27.90 -5.49 2.70
C ASP A 111 -26.73 -4.53 2.44
N ASN A 112 -25.51 -4.94 2.83
CA ASN A 112 -24.33 -4.11 2.66
C ASN A 112 -23.91 -3.95 1.18
N LEU A 113 -24.17 -4.94 0.33
CA LEU A 113 -23.89 -4.89 -1.10
C LEU A 113 -24.95 -4.07 -1.83
N VAL A 114 -26.23 -4.32 -1.55
CA VAL A 114 -27.36 -3.67 -2.23
C VAL A 114 -27.47 -2.17 -1.90
N ARG A 115 -26.83 -1.71 -0.81
CA ARG A 115 -26.64 -0.28 -0.53
C ARG A 115 -25.84 0.44 -1.61
N PHE A 116 -24.88 -0.24 -2.25
CA PHE A 116 -23.98 0.37 -3.24
C PHE A 116 -24.28 -0.04 -4.68
N PHE A 117 -24.97 -1.17 -4.88
CA PHE A 117 -25.16 -1.80 -6.19
C PHE A 117 -26.60 -2.29 -6.41
N GLN A 118 -27.03 -2.25 -7.66
CA GLN A 118 -28.18 -3.02 -8.13
C GLN A 118 -27.77 -4.49 -8.27
N SER A 119 -28.45 -5.39 -7.57
CA SER A 119 -28.18 -6.84 -7.60
C SER A 119 -29.48 -7.65 -7.50
N PRO A 120 -30.38 -7.58 -8.50
CA PRO A 120 -31.60 -8.38 -8.53
C PRO A 120 -31.30 -9.89 -8.48
N GLU A 121 -32.30 -10.67 -8.03
CA GLU A 121 -32.20 -12.12 -7.83
C GLU A 121 -31.73 -12.87 -9.09
N GLU A 122 -32.09 -12.39 -10.28
CA GLU A 122 -31.67 -12.94 -11.57
C GLU A 122 -30.14 -12.96 -11.77
N PHE A 123 -29.40 -12.09 -11.08
CA PHE A 123 -27.94 -12.01 -11.18
C PHE A 123 -27.22 -13.18 -10.51
N ARG A 124 -27.93 -14.04 -9.77
CA ARG A 124 -27.38 -15.33 -9.30
C ARG A 124 -26.96 -16.22 -10.47
N LYS A 125 -27.59 -16.04 -11.64
CA LYS A 125 -27.14 -16.65 -12.89
C LYS A 125 -26.14 -15.72 -13.56
N VAL A 126 -24.87 -15.92 -13.25
CA VAL A 126 -23.79 -14.99 -13.57
C VAL A 126 -23.70 -14.63 -15.06
N LYS A 127 -23.87 -15.61 -15.96
CA LYS A 127 -23.82 -15.38 -17.42
C LYS A 127 -24.98 -14.51 -17.89
N GLU A 128 -26.19 -14.82 -17.46
CA GLU A 128 -27.41 -14.08 -17.80
C GLU A 128 -27.40 -12.68 -17.19
N GLY A 129 -26.90 -12.53 -15.97
CA GLY A 129 -26.74 -11.24 -15.30
C GLY A 129 -25.84 -10.29 -16.09
N ILE A 130 -24.65 -10.74 -16.51
CA ILE A 130 -23.74 -9.88 -17.28
C ILE A 130 -24.29 -9.57 -18.67
N GLN A 131 -24.96 -10.53 -19.31
CA GLN A 131 -25.66 -10.31 -20.58
C GLN A 131 -26.75 -9.24 -20.44
N ALA A 132 -27.57 -9.31 -19.40
CA ALA A 132 -28.66 -8.36 -19.16
C ALA A 132 -28.14 -6.94 -18.93
N VAL A 133 -27.09 -6.78 -18.10
CA VAL A 133 -26.48 -5.46 -17.84
C VAL A 133 -25.86 -4.89 -19.12
N VAL A 134 -25.09 -5.67 -19.87
CA VAL A 134 -24.45 -5.20 -21.11
C VAL A 134 -25.50 -4.88 -22.18
N ALA A 135 -26.55 -5.70 -22.33
CA ALA A 135 -27.62 -5.46 -23.29
C ALA A 135 -28.42 -4.18 -22.98
N ARG A 136 -28.67 -3.89 -21.69
CA ARG A 136 -29.37 -2.69 -21.25
C ARG A 136 -28.63 -1.40 -21.61
N HIS A 137 -27.30 -1.41 -21.58
CA HIS A 137 -26.47 -0.22 -21.79
C HIS A 137 -25.86 -0.12 -23.19
N ASP A 138 -25.72 -1.23 -23.93
CA ASP A 138 -25.05 -1.33 -25.25
C ASP A 138 -23.78 -0.45 -25.34
N PRO A 139 -22.82 -0.61 -24.40
CA PRO A 139 -21.72 0.33 -24.22
C PRO A 139 -20.79 0.36 -25.44
N SER A 140 -20.33 1.54 -25.84
CA SER A 140 -19.39 1.69 -26.96
C SER A 140 -18.01 1.10 -26.67
N THR A 141 -17.62 1.04 -25.38
CA THR A 141 -16.36 0.48 -24.88
C THR A 141 -16.58 -0.20 -23.53
N ILE A 142 -15.90 -1.31 -23.29
CA ILE A 142 -15.93 -2.07 -22.04
C ILE A 142 -14.50 -2.15 -21.51
N GLY A 143 -14.21 -1.40 -20.44
CA GLY A 143 -12.94 -1.42 -19.75
C GLY A 143 -12.78 -2.69 -18.92
N LEU A 144 -11.63 -3.36 -19.04
CA LEU A 144 -11.26 -4.53 -18.27
C LEU A 144 -9.89 -4.33 -17.60
N SER A 145 -9.62 -5.02 -16.48
CA SER A 145 -8.33 -4.98 -15.76
C SER A 145 -7.18 -5.62 -16.55
N ILE A 146 -6.85 -5.02 -17.68
CA ILE A 146 -5.74 -5.30 -18.60
C ILE A 146 -5.03 -3.99 -18.95
N GLU A 147 -3.82 -4.09 -19.49
CA GLU A 147 -2.95 -2.95 -19.79
C GLU A 147 -2.77 -2.77 -21.31
N PRO A 148 -2.58 -1.52 -21.78
CA PRO A 148 -2.00 -1.28 -23.10
C PRO A 148 -0.63 -1.98 -23.24
N LYS A 149 -0.25 -2.40 -24.45
CA LYS A 149 0.98 -3.15 -24.73
C LYS A 149 2.25 -2.52 -24.12
N ASP A 150 2.36 -1.20 -24.23
CA ASP A 150 3.52 -0.42 -23.80
C ASP A 150 3.30 0.29 -22.45
N TYR A 151 2.31 -0.17 -21.66
CA TYR A 151 2.02 0.42 -20.36
C TYR A 151 3.14 0.15 -19.35
N ARG A 152 3.73 1.22 -18.80
CA ARG A 152 4.85 1.15 -17.86
C ARG A 152 4.73 2.22 -16.76
N PRO A 153 5.07 1.90 -15.50
CA PRO A 153 5.32 0.55 -14.99
C PRO A 153 4.06 -0.33 -15.03
N SER A 154 4.24 -1.60 -15.41
CA SER A 154 3.19 -2.61 -15.31
C SER A 154 3.06 -3.07 -13.87
N ARG A 155 1.84 -3.16 -13.35
CA ARG A 155 1.56 -3.52 -11.96
C ARG A 155 0.49 -4.61 -11.93
N GLY A 156 0.61 -5.56 -11.00
CA GLY A 156 -0.37 -6.66 -10.91
C GLY A 156 -1.83 -6.19 -10.80
N VAL A 157 -2.05 -5.06 -10.12
CA VAL A 157 -3.37 -4.45 -9.92
C VAL A 157 -4.01 -3.86 -11.18
N THR A 158 -3.23 -3.50 -12.21
CA THR A 158 -3.73 -2.96 -13.48
C THR A 158 -3.93 -4.03 -14.55
N ARG A 159 -3.47 -5.27 -14.31
CA ARG A 159 -3.58 -6.42 -15.22
C ARG A 159 -3.98 -7.71 -14.50
N SER A 160 -4.94 -7.61 -13.59
CA SER A 160 -5.40 -8.70 -12.72
C SER A 160 -6.37 -9.68 -13.38
N LEU A 161 -7.01 -9.29 -14.49
CA LEU A 161 -7.99 -10.14 -15.17
C LEU A 161 -7.32 -11.44 -15.65
N THR A 162 -7.89 -12.58 -15.25
CA THR A 162 -7.41 -13.87 -15.72
C THR A 162 -7.84 -14.11 -17.17
N LYS A 163 -7.06 -14.93 -17.88
CA LYS A 163 -7.41 -15.37 -19.24
C LYS A 163 -8.78 -16.09 -19.26
N ALA A 164 -9.07 -16.91 -18.27
CA ALA A 164 -10.34 -17.63 -18.17
C ALA A 164 -11.54 -16.69 -18.01
N SER A 165 -11.41 -15.62 -17.21
CA SER A 165 -12.46 -14.60 -17.07
C SER A 165 -12.62 -13.73 -18.31
N TYR A 166 -11.54 -13.43 -19.03
CA TYR A 166 -11.63 -12.80 -20.35
C TYR A 166 -12.42 -13.68 -21.33
N GLU A 167 -12.07 -14.96 -21.46
CA GLU A 167 -12.74 -15.91 -22.36
C GLU A 167 -14.21 -16.11 -21.99
N PHE A 168 -14.53 -16.15 -20.70
CA PHE A 168 -15.91 -16.19 -20.22
C PHE A 168 -16.72 -14.96 -20.66
N LEU A 169 -16.16 -13.75 -20.52
CA LEU A 169 -16.82 -12.52 -20.94
C LEU A 169 -17.00 -12.47 -22.46
N ALA A 170 -15.98 -12.90 -23.23
CA ALA A 170 -16.05 -12.97 -24.68
C ALA A 170 -17.15 -13.94 -25.16
N ASP A 171 -17.22 -15.16 -24.59
CA ASP A 171 -18.28 -16.13 -24.88
C ASP A 171 -19.67 -15.60 -24.49
N ALA A 172 -19.79 -15.01 -23.30
CA ALA A 172 -21.07 -14.54 -22.80
C ALA A 172 -21.63 -13.36 -23.60
N LEU A 173 -20.78 -12.43 -24.02
CA LEU A 173 -21.20 -11.18 -24.67
C LEU A 173 -21.13 -11.24 -26.21
N GLY A 174 -20.40 -12.22 -26.75
CA GLY A 174 -20.25 -12.47 -28.18
C GLY A 174 -19.30 -11.51 -28.90
N PRO A 175 -18.96 -11.80 -30.17
CA PRO A 175 -17.87 -11.11 -30.89
C PRO A 175 -18.05 -9.59 -31.03
N ARG A 176 -19.31 -9.11 -31.13
CA ARG A 176 -19.61 -7.68 -31.22
C ARG A 176 -19.15 -6.92 -29.98
N MET A 177 -19.39 -7.48 -28.79
CA MET A 177 -19.01 -6.84 -27.52
C MET A 177 -17.56 -7.09 -27.18
N GLU A 178 -17.02 -8.26 -27.50
CA GLU A 178 -15.59 -8.56 -27.36
C GLU A 178 -14.73 -7.54 -28.12
N ALA A 179 -15.13 -7.16 -29.34
CA ALA A 179 -14.45 -6.13 -30.12
C ALA A 179 -14.43 -4.73 -29.46
N ARG A 180 -15.23 -4.53 -28.40
CA ARG A 180 -15.29 -3.29 -27.61
C ARG A 180 -14.51 -3.36 -26.31
N PHE A 181 -13.84 -4.48 -26.02
CA PHE A 181 -13.00 -4.62 -24.83
C PHE A 181 -11.77 -3.71 -24.96
N VAL A 182 -11.52 -2.91 -23.93
CA VAL A 182 -10.40 -1.96 -23.89
C VAL A 182 -9.65 -2.04 -22.56
N PRO A 183 -8.35 -1.68 -22.52
CA PRO A 183 -7.60 -1.65 -21.28
C PRO A 183 -8.11 -0.60 -20.29
N ALA A 184 -8.39 -1.01 -19.05
CA ALA A 184 -8.72 -0.13 -17.93
C ALA A 184 -7.52 0.18 -17.02
N GLY A 185 -6.31 -0.33 -17.30
CA GLY A 185 -5.11 -0.02 -16.51
C GLY A 185 -4.91 1.48 -16.18
N PRO A 186 -5.01 2.40 -17.17
CA PRO A 186 -4.94 3.85 -16.91
C PRO A 186 -6.07 4.39 -16.00
N LEU A 187 -7.29 3.86 -16.12
CA LEU A 187 -8.41 4.21 -15.25
C LEU A 187 -8.17 3.73 -13.81
N ILE A 188 -7.72 2.49 -13.65
CA ILE A 188 -7.39 1.88 -12.35
C ILE A 188 -6.29 2.70 -11.66
N GLU A 189 -5.28 3.13 -12.41
CA GLU A 189 -4.23 4.01 -11.91
C GLU A 189 -4.77 5.35 -11.42
N GLU A 190 -5.56 6.06 -12.23
CA GLU A 190 -6.17 7.31 -11.79
C GLU A 190 -7.05 7.11 -10.55
N TYR A 191 -7.84 6.03 -10.52
CA TYR A 191 -8.74 5.73 -9.42
C TYR A 191 -8.00 5.47 -8.09
N LEU A 192 -6.88 4.75 -8.13
CA LEU A 192 -6.12 4.39 -6.92
C LEU A 192 -5.09 5.46 -6.50
N ASP A 193 -4.56 6.24 -7.45
CA ASP A 193 -3.66 7.38 -7.18
C ASP A 193 -4.46 8.61 -6.67
N THR A 194 -5.74 8.71 -7.02
CA THR A 194 -6.63 9.73 -6.44
C THR A 194 -6.95 9.40 -4.99
N ARG A 195 -6.46 10.24 -4.07
CA ARG A 195 -6.70 10.13 -2.63
C ARG A 195 -7.89 10.99 -2.22
N LEU A 196 -8.66 10.49 -1.26
CA LEU A 196 -9.68 11.29 -0.59
C LEU A 196 -9.03 12.07 0.56
N PRO A 197 -9.41 13.34 0.80
CA PRO A 197 -8.92 14.10 1.95
C PRO A 197 -9.10 13.36 3.30
N GLU A 198 -10.18 12.59 3.43
CA GLU A 198 -10.52 11.84 4.64
C GLU A 198 -9.66 10.59 4.86
N GLU A 199 -8.88 10.16 3.86
CA GLU A 199 -7.93 9.06 4.03
C GLU A 199 -6.64 9.52 4.73
N ARG A 200 -6.38 10.82 4.77
CA ARG A 200 -5.11 11.41 5.24
C ARG A 200 -4.86 11.15 6.72
N GLU A 201 -5.88 11.29 7.56
CA GLU A 201 -5.74 11.08 9.01
C GLU A 201 -5.39 9.63 9.33
N ALA A 202 -6.15 8.68 8.76
CA ALA A 202 -5.84 7.25 8.90
C ALA A 202 -4.44 6.90 8.38
N TYR A 203 -4.00 7.52 7.27
CA TYR A 203 -2.64 7.32 6.75
C TYR A 203 -1.56 7.88 7.69
N ALA A 204 -1.80 9.06 8.28
CA ALA A 204 -0.88 9.67 9.25
C ALA A 204 -0.75 8.81 10.52
N GLU A 205 -1.83 8.18 10.98
CA GLU A 205 -1.81 7.22 12.09
C GLU A 205 -0.98 5.98 11.76
N LEU A 206 -1.11 5.45 10.53
CA LEU A 206 -0.27 4.34 10.05
C LEU A 206 1.22 4.74 10.04
N CYS A 207 1.56 5.93 9.54
CA CYS A 207 2.94 6.42 9.59
C CYS A 207 3.47 6.53 11.03
N ALA A 208 2.66 7.05 11.96
CA ALA A 208 3.03 7.15 13.36
C ALA A 208 3.24 5.77 14.02
N ALA A 209 2.38 4.80 13.71
CA ALA A 209 2.52 3.43 14.19
C ALA A 209 3.78 2.75 13.64
N THR A 210 4.07 2.93 12.35
CA THR A 210 5.30 2.42 11.70
C THR A 210 6.56 3.03 12.31
N GLU A 211 6.56 4.34 12.56
CA GLU A 211 7.68 5.04 13.20
C GLU A 211 7.95 4.49 14.61
N GLU A 212 6.89 4.29 15.41
CA GLU A 212 7.03 3.73 16.75
C GLU A 212 7.52 2.28 16.75
N LEU A 213 6.92 1.42 15.91
CA LEU A 213 7.34 0.02 15.79
C LEU A 213 8.80 -0.09 15.36
N THR A 214 9.22 0.73 14.39
CA THR A 214 10.61 0.79 13.93
C THR A 214 11.55 1.20 15.05
N ARG A 215 11.23 2.26 15.79
CA ARG A 215 12.03 2.75 16.92
C ARG A 215 12.21 1.68 18.00
N ARG A 216 11.15 0.94 18.32
CA ARG A 216 11.20 -0.14 19.32
C ARG A 216 11.98 -1.34 18.84
N ALA A 217 11.75 -1.76 17.59
CA ALA A 217 12.48 -2.87 16.98
C ALA A 217 13.99 -2.59 16.88
N LEU A 218 14.37 -1.32 16.64
CA LEU A 218 15.75 -0.85 16.59
C LEU A 218 16.24 -0.29 17.94
N SER A 219 15.96 -0.99 19.04
CA SER A 219 16.37 -0.57 20.38
C SER A 219 16.91 -1.72 21.23
N ASN A 220 17.56 -1.39 22.34
CA ASN A 220 18.00 -2.35 23.36
C ASN A 220 16.85 -3.13 24.03
N GLN A 221 15.58 -2.76 23.78
CA GLN A 221 14.43 -3.58 24.19
C GLN A 221 14.39 -4.92 23.44
N VAL A 222 14.84 -4.93 22.18
CA VAL A 222 14.71 -6.06 21.26
C VAL A 222 16.08 -6.61 20.86
N ILE A 223 17.05 -5.71 20.66
CA ILE A 223 18.36 -6.04 20.13
C ILE A 223 19.37 -6.09 21.29
N VAL A 224 19.99 -7.25 21.47
CA VAL A 224 21.20 -7.43 22.27
C VAL A 224 22.38 -7.57 21.30
N PRO A 225 23.34 -6.61 21.30
CA PRO A 225 24.48 -6.66 20.39
C PRO A 225 25.24 -7.98 20.45
N GLY A 226 25.58 -8.53 19.27
CA GLY A 226 26.29 -9.80 19.14
C GLY A 226 25.46 -11.05 19.44
N ARG A 227 24.21 -10.91 19.89
CA ARG A 227 23.32 -12.05 20.21
C ARG A 227 22.07 -12.07 19.34
N THR A 228 21.32 -10.97 19.27
CA THR A 228 20.07 -10.92 18.51
C THR A 228 20.34 -10.98 17.01
N THR A 229 19.61 -11.85 16.33
CA THR A 229 19.65 -12.05 14.88
C THR A 229 18.60 -11.18 14.17
N VAL A 230 18.82 -10.92 12.88
CA VAL A 230 17.82 -10.25 12.02
C VAL A 230 16.49 -10.99 12.01
N GLY A 231 16.52 -12.33 12.03
CA GLY A 231 15.31 -13.15 12.08
C GLY A 231 14.51 -12.97 13.37
N GLU A 232 15.16 -12.73 14.51
CA GLU A 232 14.48 -12.45 15.77
C GLU A 232 13.83 -11.07 15.78
N VAL A 233 14.51 -10.03 15.28
CA VAL A 233 13.88 -8.70 15.16
C VAL A 233 12.70 -8.74 14.21
N ARG A 234 12.81 -9.49 13.11
CA ARG A 234 11.71 -9.68 12.16
C ARG A 234 10.51 -10.40 12.79
N ARG A 235 10.74 -11.47 13.56
CA ARG A 235 9.66 -12.15 14.30
C ARG A 235 8.99 -11.22 15.30
N PHE A 236 9.78 -10.45 16.05
CA PHE A 236 9.24 -9.39 16.92
C PHE A 236 8.34 -8.43 16.15
N LEU A 237 8.76 -7.93 14.98
CA LEU A 237 7.91 -7.05 14.16
C LEU A 237 6.60 -7.71 13.73
N TYR A 238 6.62 -8.97 13.30
CA TYR A 238 5.40 -9.70 12.95
C TYR A 238 4.45 -9.86 14.13
N ASP A 239 4.97 -10.28 15.29
CA ASP A 239 4.16 -10.47 16.50
C ASP A 239 3.53 -9.14 16.93
N ARG A 240 4.31 -8.05 16.94
CA ARG A 240 3.81 -6.72 17.33
C ARG A 240 2.80 -6.15 16.32
N LEU A 241 2.99 -6.36 15.02
CA LEU A 241 1.99 -5.98 14.01
C LEU A 241 0.67 -6.71 14.26
N ALA A 242 0.70 -8.02 14.46
CA ALA A 242 -0.48 -8.83 14.73
C ALA A 242 -1.19 -8.39 16.03
N GLU A 243 -0.44 -8.18 17.12
CA GLU A 243 -0.96 -7.69 18.39
C GLU A 243 -1.62 -6.30 18.29
N LEU A 244 -1.11 -5.44 17.40
CA LEU A 244 -1.66 -4.12 17.15
C LEU A 244 -2.78 -4.13 16.10
N GLY A 245 -3.10 -5.27 15.50
CA GLY A 245 -4.16 -5.41 14.50
C GLY A 245 -3.77 -4.92 13.10
N TYR A 246 -2.47 -4.81 12.82
CA TYR A 246 -1.94 -4.45 11.50
C TYR A 246 -1.47 -5.68 10.71
N GLY A 247 -1.55 -5.59 9.39
CA GLY A 247 -0.81 -6.44 8.47
C GLY A 247 0.46 -5.74 7.95
N THR A 248 1.21 -6.42 7.08
CA THR A 248 2.30 -5.81 6.31
C THR A 248 2.18 -6.17 4.84
N TRP A 249 2.61 -5.27 3.97
CA TRP A 249 2.59 -5.48 2.52
C TRP A 249 3.72 -6.41 2.04
N PHE A 250 4.89 -6.34 2.68
CA PHE A 250 6.03 -7.22 2.42
C PHE A 250 6.77 -7.54 3.72
N GLN A 251 7.67 -8.52 3.65
CA GLN A 251 8.52 -8.89 4.77
C GLN A 251 9.41 -7.71 5.19
N PRO A 252 9.47 -7.33 6.47
CA PRO A 252 10.41 -6.31 6.94
C PRO A 252 11.85 -6.62 6.47
N ASP A 253 12.39 -5.75 5.61
CA ASP A 253 13.77 -5.84 5.12
C ASP A 253 14.70 -5.24 6.16
N MET A 254 15.73 -6.01 6.50
CA MET A 254 16.67 -5.65 7.55
C MET A 254 18.04 -6.17 7.14
N ARG A 255 19.02 -5.26 7.13
CA ARG A 255 20.37 -5.55 6.67
C ARG A 255 21.37 -5.20 7.74
N VAL A 256 22.41 -6.01 7.81
CA VAL A 256 23.52 -5.82 8.74
C VAL A 256 24.77 -5.54 7.92
N GLN A 257 25.40 -4.40 8.18
CA GLN A 257 26.67 -4.00 7.56
C GLN A 257 27.77 -4.10 8.60
N ARG A 258 28.85 -4.84 8.31
CA ARG A 258 30.03 -4.97 9.18
C ARG A 258 31.30 -4.90 8.35
N LYS A 259 32.40 -4.52 8.98
CA LYS A 259 33.74 -4.60 8.37
C LYS A 259 34.02 -6.05 7.93
N GLY A 260 34.45 -6.23 6.70
CA GLY A 260 34.84 -7.53 6.15
C GLY A 260 33.67 -8.41 5.66
N SER A 261 32.41 -7.97 5.77
CA SER A 261 31.28 -8.65 5.14
C SER A 261 31.00 -8.04 3.77
N ALA A 262 30.88 -8.87 2.73
CA ALA A 262 30.29 -8.41 1.46
C ALA A 262 28.84 -7.99 1.74
N GLY A 263 28.52 -6.70 1.55
CA GLY A 263 27.19 -6.17 1.83
C GLY A 263 26.13 -6.96 1.07
N GLN A 264 25.12 -7.46 1.78
CA GLN A 264 23.96 -8.10 1.14
C GLN A 264 23.08 -6.99 0.54
N LEU A 265 23.24 -6.72 -0.76
CA LEU A 265 22.35 -5.82 -1.48
C LEU A 265 21.37 -6.61 -2.35
N SER A 266 20.09 -6.25 -2.28
CA SER A 266 19.15 -6.63 -3.34
C SER A 266 19.49 -5.86 -4.63
N ARG A 267 19.47 -6.55 -5.78
CA ARG A 267 19.85 -6.01 -7.10
C ARG A 267 19.10 -4.73 -7.53
N GLY A 268 17.96 -4.41 -6.91
CA GLY A 268 17.06 -3.32 -7.34
C GLY A 268 17.55 -1.89 -7.06
N LEU A 269 18.45 -1.69 -6.09
CA LEU A 269 18.93 -0.35 -5.71
C LEU A 269 20.15 0.14 -6.52
N MET A 270 20.78 -0.72 -7.32
CA MET A 270 22.13 -0.43 -7.84
C MET A 270 22.21 0.65 -8.94
N ASN A 271 21.08 1.10 -9.49
CA ASN A 271 21.11 1.94 -10.70
C ASN A 271 20.67 3.41 -10.51
N ALA A 272 20.54 3.96 -9.30
CA ALA A 272 20.15 5.37 -9.18
C ALA A 272 21.23 6.38 -9.61
N MET A 273 20.77 7.55 -10.09
CA MET A 273 21.62 8.69 -10.46
C MET A 273 22.63 8.96 -9.35
N LYS A 274 23.91 8.87 -9.70
CA LYS A 274 25.01 9.16 -8.77
C LYS A 274 25.33 10.64 -8.87
N ALA A 275 24.80 11.43 -7.95
CA ALA A 275 25.38 12.75 -7.69
C ALA A 275 26.46 12.58 -6.62
N ARG A 276 27.72 12.92 -6.95
CA ARG A 276 28.74 13.09 -5.91
C ARG A 276 28.51 14.46 -5.27
N SER A 277 28.43 14.50 -3.94
CA SER A 277 28.25 15.77 -3.24
C SER A 277 29.54 16.59 -3.27
N ALA A 278 29.65 17.51 -4.24
CA ALA A 278 30.74 18.49 -4.29
C ALA A 278 30.81 19.32 -2.98
N GLU A 279 29.65 19.54 -2.36
CA GLU A 279 29.50 20.28 -1.10
C GLU A 279 30.07 19.53 0.13
N SER A 280 30.00 18.20 0.16
CA SER A 280 30.57 17.42 1.28
C SER A 280 32.09 17.42 1.25
N VAL A 281 32.68 17.43 0.05
CA VAL A 281 34.12 17.60 -0.13
C VAL A 281 34.57 18.99 0.34
N ALA A 282 33.79 20.04 0.01
CA ALA A 282 34.07 21.41 0.45
C ALA A 282 33.98 21.61 1.97
N GLN A 283 33.19 20.78 2.67
CA GLN A 283 33.02 20.81 4.13
C GLN A 283 33.97 19.85 4.88
N GLY A 284 34.93 19.21 4.20
CA GLY A 284 35.86 18.25 4.82
C GLY A 284 35.20 16.95 5.30
N ARG A 285 34.01 16.62 4.79
CA ARG A 285 33.27 15.41 5.12
C ARG A 285 33.66 14.26 4.19
N VAL A 286 33.44 13.02 4.63
CA VAL A 286 33.65 11.83 3.77
C VAL A 286 32.80 11.98 2.50
N PRO A 287 33.39 11.89 1.29
CA PRO A 287 32.64 11.97 0.05
C PRO A 287 31.63 10.83 -0.04
N PHE A 288 30.40 11.13 -0.44
CA PHE A 288 29.37 10.13 -0.67
C PHE A 288 28.73 10.28 -2.05
N ALA A 289 28.15 9.19 -2.54
CA ALA A 289 27.25 9.23 -3.69
C ALA A 289 25.81 9.23 -3.17
N ALA A 290 25.07 10.30 -3.50
CA ALA A 290 23.65 10.40 -3.22
C ALA A 290 22.85 9.75 -4.35
N GLN A 291 21.75 9.12 -3.96
CA GLN A 291 20.74 8.53 -4.83
C GLN A 291 19.37 8.96 -4.31
N ILE A 292 18.58 9.56 -5.19
CA ILE A 292 17.20 9.96 -4.91
C ILE A 292 16.30 9.08 -5.75
N TYR A 293 15.31 8.49 -5.09
CA TYR A 293 14.25 7.72 -5.71
C TYR A 293 12.94 8.04 -4.99
N SER A 294 11.83 8.00 -5.73
CA SER A 294 10.52 8.04 -5.13
C SER A 294 9.57 7.11 -5.84
N HIS A 295 8.55 6.63 -5.14
CA HIS A 295 7.45 5.91 -5.75
C HIS A 295 6.12 6.27 -5.08
N PRO A 296 5.00 6.14 -5.79
CA PRO A 296 3.69 6.38 -5.20
C PRO A 296 3.45 5.49 -3.99
N LEU A 297 2.77 6.05 -3.00
CA LEU A 297 2.23 5.36 -1.85
C LEU A 297 0.70 5.40 -1.93
N GLY A 298 0.06 4.39 -1.35
CA GLY A 298 -1.38 4.36 -1.26
C GLY A 298 -1.82 3.14 -0.48
N ASN A 299 -2.77 2.39 -1.03
CA ASN A 299 -3.25 1.18 -0.40
C ASN A 299 -2.27 0.01 -0.54
N GLN A 300 -1.25 0.17 -1.39
CA GLN A 300 -0.09 -0.72 -1.54
C GLN A 300 1.18 0.08 -1.24
N GLY A 301 2.22 -0.58 -0.72
CA GLY A 301 3.51 0.08 -0.48
C GLY A 301 4.19 0.52 -1.76
N HIS A 302 4.06 -0.21 -2.87
CA HIS A 302 4.30 0.33 -4.21
C HIS A 302 2.97 0.69 -4.86
N GLY A 303 2.47 1.90 -4.59
CA GLY A 303 1.22 2.40 -5.16
C GLY A 303 1.26 2.63 -6.67
N LEU A 304 0.11 3.03 -7.22
CA LEU A 304 -0.03 3.49 -8.59
C LEU A 304 0.14 5.01 -8.65
N GLY A 305 0.70 5.51 -9.75
CA GLY A 305 0.98 6.93 -9.93
C GLY A 305 2.39 7.21 -10.48
N PRO A 306 2.82 8.48 -10.49
CA PRO A 306 4.15 8.89 -10.94
C PRO A 306 5.26 8.61 -9.92
N SER A 307 6.42 8.17 -10.40
CA SER A 307 7.66 8.04 -9.63
C SER A 307 8.69 9.08 -10.05
N ILE A 308 9.52 9.53 -9.12
CA ILE A 308 10.78 10.20 -9.44
C ILE A 308 11.84 9.09 -9.50
N ASP A 309 12.00 8.51 -10.69
CA ASP A 309 12.99 7.46 -10.90
C ASP A 309 13.77 7.63 -12.21
N PHE A 310 15.08 7.36 -12.14
CA PHE A 310 16.00 7.43 -13.27
C PHE A 310 15.67 6.40 -14.37
N ARG A 311 14.91 5.35 -14.03
CA ARG A 311 14.60 4.25 -14.95
C ARG A 311 13.57 4.72 -15.97
N ALA A 312 12.56 5.47 -15.54
CA ALA A 312 11.55 6.08 -16.39
C ALA A 312 12.19 7.02 -17.42
N ALA A 313 13.13 7.85 -16.98
CA ALA A 313 13.92 8.70 -17.88
C ALA A 313 14.74 7.87 -18.88
N SER A 314 15.42 6.81 -18.42
CA SER A 314 16.21 5.94 -19.31
C SER A 314 15.38 5.13 -20.32
N ARG A 315 14.10 4.87 -20.01
CA ARG A 315 13.16 4.15 -20.88
C ARG A 315 12.35 5.08 -21.79
N ASN A 316 12.44 6.40 -21.60
CA ASN A 316 11.60 7.39 -22.26
C ASN A 316 10.09 7.09 -22.05
N ASP A 317 9.72 6.72 -20.81
CA ASP A 317 8.34 6.47 -20.45
C ASP A 317 7.51 7.78 -20.58
N PRO A 318 6.24 7.71 -21.03
CA PRO A 318 5.40 8.90 -21.13
C PRO A 318 5.21 9.56 -19.75
N PRO A 319 5.12 10.91 -19.70
CA PRO A 319 4.94 11.61 -18.45
C PRO A 319 3.61 11.21 -17.79
N ARG A 320 3.65 11.04 -16.47
CA ARG A 320 2.48 10.71 -15.66
C ARG A 320 2.06 11.93 -14.84
N PRO A 321 0.76 12.26 -14.80
CA PRO A 321 0.30 13.46 -14.10
C PRO A 321 0.48 13.28 -12.59
N LEU A 322 0.98 14.32 -11.95
CA LEU A 322 0.94 14.47 -10.49
C LEU A 322 -0.47 14.88 -10.07
N ARG A 323 -0.96 14.31 -8.97
CA ARG A 323 -2.29 14.60 -8.42
C ARG A 323 -2.15 15.21 -7.03
N LEU A 324 -2.76 16.37 -6.82
CA LEU A 324 -2.81 16.96 -5.48
C LEU A 324 -3.47 15.97 -4.50
N GLY A 325 -2.91 15.87 -3.30
CA GLY A 325 -3.29 14.88 -2.29
C GLY A 325 -2.70 13.50 -2.51
N SER A 326 -1.98 13.21 -3.61
CA SER A 326 -1.32 11.91 -3.78
C SER A 326 -0.14 11.75 -2.82
N TYR A 327 0.16 10.50 -2.46
CA TYR A 327 1.23 10.17 -1.52
C TYR A 327 2.43 9.57 -2.25
N VAL A 328 3.63 9.86 -1.76
CA VAL A 328 4.88 9.34 -2.32
C VAL A 328 5.83 8.95 -1.19
N ALA A 329 6.59 7.89 -1.40
CA ALA A 329 7.75 7.57 -0.57
C ALA A 329 8.94 8.35 -1.12
N VAL A 330 9.58 9.18 -0.29
CA VAL A 330 10.84 9.83 -0.64
C VAL A 330 11.97 8.96 -0.10
N GLU A 331 12.61 8.19 -0.97
CA GLU A 331 13.71 7.29 -0.64
C GLU A 331 15.06 7.94 -0.94
N LEU A 332 15.77 8.32 0.12
CA LEU A 332 17.13 8.81 0.07
C LEU A 332 18.09 7.68 0.38
N ASN A 333 19.05 7.44 -0.50
CA ASN A 333 20.13 6.50 -0.27
C ASN A 333 21.48 7.18 -0.48
N THR A 334 22.40 6.95 0.45
CA THR A 334 23.77 7.40 0.33
C THR A 334 24.72 6.23 0.51
N LYS A 335 25.82 6.26 -0.23
CA LYS A 335 26.92 5.32 -0.03
C LYS A 335 28.25 6.05 0.09
N ALA A 336 29.08 5.62 1.02
CA ALA A 336 30.38 6.21 1.29
C ALA A 336 31.40 5.13 1.67
N ALA A 337 32.66 5.32 1.26
CA ALA A 337 33.77 4.48 1.71
C ALA A 337 34.09 4.79 3.17
N VAL A 338 34.16 3.78 4.02
CA VAL A 338 34.48 3.91 5.45
C VAL A 338 35.98 3.63 5.66
N PRO A 339 36.81 4.65 5.98
CA PRO A 339 38.27 4.48 6.09
C PRO A 339 38.67 3.39 7.11
N GLU A 340 38.00 3.34 8.25
CA GLU A 340 38.23 2.39 9.33
C GLU A 340 37.92 0.93 8.90
N TRP A 341 37.12 0.77 7.85
CA TRP A 341 36.79 -0.53 7.24
C TRP A 341 37.65 -0.82 6.01
N GLY A 342 38.78 -0.13 5.85
CA GLY A 342 39.69 -0.32 4.71
C GLY A 342 39.11 0.22 3.40
N GLY A 343 38.25 1.24 3.47
CA GLY A 343 37.58 1.81 2.29
C GLY A 343 36.36 1.03 1.81
N GLN A 344 35.90 0.03 2.57
CA GLN A 344 34.64 -0.66 2.29
C GLN A 344 33.48 0.34 2.23
N GLU A 345 32.62 0.23 1.20
CA GLU A 345 31.41 1.06 1.11
C GLU A 345 30.37 0.64 2.15
N ALA A 346 29.78 1.62 2.83
CA ALA A 346 28.61 1.48 3.67
C ALA A 346 27.45 2.33 3.12
N PHE A 347 26.23 1.88 3.39
CA PHE A 347 24.98 2.48 2.94
C PHE A 347 24.22 3.07 4.11
N ALA A 348 23.61 4.24 3.90
CA ALA A 348 22.62 4.82 4.79
C ALA A 348 21.38 5.20 3.97
N MET A 349 20.22 4.70 4.39
CA MET A 349 18.95 4.84 3.69
C MET A 349 17.92 5.47 4.62
N GLU A 350 17.09 6.33 4.06
CA GLU A 350 15.95 6.97 4.72
C GLU A 350 14.76 6.95 3.74
N GLU A 351 13.58 6.61 4.25
CA GLU A 351 12.34 6.61 3.48
C GLU A 351 11.26 7.32 4.30
N ASP A 352 10.75 8.43 3.77
CA ASP A 352 9.71 9.21 4.42
C ASP A 352 8.48 9.37 3.52
N PRO A 353 7.27 9.03 4.00
CA PRO A 353 6.02 9.32 3.30
C PRO A 353 5.74 10.83 3.25
N ALA A 354 5.39 11.32 2.06
CA ALA A 354 4.98 12.70 1.83
C ALA A 354 3.69 12.79 1.00
N GLU A 355 2.90 13.81 1.29
CA GLU A 355 1.69 14.19 0.54
C GLU A 355 2.01 15.35 -0.41
N LEU A 356 1.54 15.29 -1.64
CA LEU A 356 1.64 16.41 -2.57
C LEU A 356 0.56 17.46 -2.27
N THR A 357 0.97 18.66 -1.86
CA THR A 357 0.09 19.81 -1.61
C THR A 357 0.26 20.88 -2.69
N SER A 358 -0.54 21.95 -2.65
CA SER A 358 -0.35 23.11 -3.55
C SER A 358 1.01 23.79 -3.39
N ASP A 359 1.63 23.67 -2.22
CA ASP A 359 2.91 24.30 -1.88
C ASP A 359 4.09 23.35 -2.06
N GLY A 360 3.85 22.14 -2.58
CA GLY A 360 4.84 21.07 -2.73
C GLY A 360 4.62 19.89 -1.78
N TYR A 361 5.64 19.04 -1.65
CA TYR A 361 5.55 17.84 -0.82
C TYR A 361 5.65 18.17 0.67
N ARG A 362 4.72 17.63 1.46
CA ARG A 362 4.67 17.73 2.92
C ARG A 362 4.79 16.34 3.54
N PHE A 363 5.82 16.13 4.36
CA PHE A 363 5.98 14.86 5.08
C PHE A 363 4.85 14.61 6.08
N PHE A 364 4.44 13.35 6.22
CA PHE A 364 3.45 12.95 7.22
C PHE A 364 4.01 13.00 8.65
N ARG A 365 5.32 12.79 8.79
CA ARG A 365 6.07 12.78 10.04
C ARG A 365 7.36 13.59 9.88
N PRO A 366 7.93 14.15 10.95
CA PRO A 366 9.27 14.73 10.89
C PRO A 366 10.29 13.67 10.48
N ARG A 367 11.24 14.05 9.62
CA ARG A 367 12.32 13.17 9.17
C ARG A 367 13.23 12.75 10.32
N GLN A 368 13.88 11.60 10.18
CA GLN A 368 14.79 11.10 11.19
C GLN A 368 16.13 11.84 11.09
N THR A 369 16.47 12.63 12.12
CA THR A 369 17.71 13.42 12.13
C THR A 369 18.87 12.78 12.89
N GLU A 370 18.63 11.66 13.56
CA GLU A 370 19.60 10.98 14.43
C GLU A 370 19.57 9.46 14.24
N TYR A 371 20.69 8.79 14.51
CA TYR A 371 20.74 7.33 14.49
C TYR A 371 20.16 6.75 15.78
N TYR A 372 19.43 5.64 15.66
CA TYR A 372 19.14 4.78 16.81
C TYR A 372 20.43 4.11 17.28
N LEU A 373 20.93 4.53 18.45
CA LEU A 373 22.13 3.95 19.05
C LEU A 373 21.76 2.81 20.00
N ILE A 374 22.15 1.59 19.62
CA ILE A 374 21.96 0.35 20.38
C ILE A 374 23.28 0.04 21.09
N LYS A 375 23.25 -0.16 22.41
CA LYS A 375 24.44 -0.29 23.27
C LYS A 375 24.45 -1.59 24.04
#